data_AF-A0A645F7K6-F1
#
_entry.id   AF-A0A645F7K6-F1
#
_cell.length_a   1.000
_cell.length_b   1.000
_cell.length_c   1.000
_cell.angle_alpha   90.00
_cell.angle_beta   90.00
_cell.angle_gamma   90.00
#
_symmetry.space_group_name_H-M   'P 1'
#
loop_
_entity.id
_entity.type
_entity.pdbx_description
1 polymer ?
#
loop_
_entity_poly.entity_id
_entity_poly.type
_entity_poly.pdbx_seq_one_letter_code
_entity_poly.pdbx_strand_id
1 'polypeptide(L)'
;MEIGLTTPRDPIRIVQKKESICLVQPKTGIDVSKSMYEFSNEFLTSLSDVDGFILKSRSPSCGVKDVKIYPSEEKGGGSSKGKGFFAAVAQEKFPYLAIEDEGRLKDFKIREHFLTKIFILSEFREINKRKSLKELVDFHSRNKLLFMAYSQKYLKILGNVLGNNDKKSKEEVFKLYEEGLQGLLARSPRYTSNINVLMKAMGFFSDKLSHNEKGFILDTIEKYRTGNIPFSVPLYVIKSNVVRFNEERLLDQSFFNPYPQELVEMRDSGKLVH
;
A
#
# COMPACT_ATOMS: atom_id res chain seq x y z
N MET A 1 20.63 -13.51 14.93
CA MET A 1 19.18 -13.78 14.95
C MET A 1 18.69 -13.49 16.35
N GLU A 2 17.65 -12.68 16.50
CA GLU A 2 17.29 -12.06 17.79
C GLU A 2 16.53 -13.00 18.74
N ILE A 3 16.01 -14.13 18.25
CA ILE A 3 15.37 -15.18 19.08
C ILE A 3 16.35 -16.25 19.60
N GLY A 4 17.66 -15.97 19.65
CA GLY A 4 18.66 -16.88 20.23
C GLY A 4 19.05 -18.09 19.37
N LEU A 5 18.61 -18.17 18.11
CA LEU A 5 19.03 -19.23 17.18
C LEU A 5 20.38 -18.91 16.52
N THR A 6 21.22 -19.92 16.29
CA THR A 6 22.51 -19.79 15.60
C THR A 6 22.35 -19.45 14.10
N THR A 7 23.45 -19.17 13.41
CA THR A 7 23.47 -19.03 11.95
C THR A 7 24.74 -19.67 11.40
N PRO A 8 24.65 -20.74 10.57
CA PRO A 8 23.43 -21.41 10.09
C PRO A 8 22.66 -22.13 11.21
N ARG A 9 21.38 -22.43 10.95
CA ARG A 9 20.49 -23.12 11.90
C ARG A 9 19.59 -24.12 11.19
N ASP A 10 19.06 -25.06 11.96
CA ASP A 10 18.01 -25.94 11.47
C ASP A 10 16.71 -25.16 11.20
N PRO A 11 15.92 -25.55 10.16
CA PRO A 11 14.69 -24.87 9.80
C PRO A 11 13.64 -24.90 10.92
N ILE A 12 12.84 -23.83 10.98
CA ILE A 12 11.63 -23.77 11.81
C ILE A 12 10.38 -23.98 10.95
N ARG A 13 9.28 -24.41 11.56
CA ARG A 13 7.98 -24.62 10.90
C ARG A 13 6.84 -24.23 11.84
N ILE A 14 5.70 -23.86 11.27
CA ILE A 14 4.47 -23.71 12.04
C ILE A 14 3.74 -25.05 12.05
N VAL A 15 3.39 -25.54 13.24
CA VAL A 15 2.68 -26.79 13.45
C VAL A 15 1.43 -26.53 14.27
N GLN A 16 0.30 -27.11 13.85
CA GLN A 16 -0.93 -27.11 14.63
C GLN A 16 -0.78 -28.08 15.80
N LYS A 17 -0.92 -27.60 17.04
CA LYS A 17 -0.97 -28.42 18.25
C LYS A 17 -2.32 -28.19 18.95
N LYS A 18 -3.22 -29.16 18.87
CA LYS A 18 -4.61 -29.03 19.37
C LYS A 18 -5.28 -27.77 18.78
N GLU A 19 -5.67 -26.81 19.63
CA GLU A 19 -6.36 -25.58 19.25
C GLU A 19 -5.42 -24.40 18.93
N SER A 20 -4.10 -24.55 19.11
CA SER A 20 -3.13 -23.48 18.86
C SER A 20 -2.10 -23.83 17.77
N ILE A 21 -1.42 -22.80 17.26
CA ILE A 21 -0.27 -22.96 16.36
C ILE A 21 1.03 -22.74 17.16
N CYS A 22 2.04 -23.55 16.88
CA CYS A 22 3.36 -23.48 17.48
C CYS A 22 4.43 -23.31 16.41
N LEU A 23 5.44 -22.48 16.68
CA LEU A 23 6.63 -22.32 15.86
C LEU A 23 7.73 -23.24 16.41
N VAL A 24 8.01 -24.34 15.73
CA VAL A 24 8.89 -25.40 16.22
C VAL A 24 10.11 -25.61 15.31
N GLN A 25 11.22 -26.09 15.86
CA GLN A 25 12.39 -26.56 15.11
C GLN A 25 12.38 -28.10 15.08
N PRO A 26 11.89 -28.74 13.98
CA PRO A 26 11.54 -30.16 13.99
C PRO A 26 12.68 -31.12 14.35
N LYS A 27 13.93 -30.76 14.04
CA LYS A 27 15.09 -31.62 14.34
C LYS A 27 15.41 -31.68 15.84
N THR A 28 15.10 -30.62 16.57
CA THR A 28 15.40 -30.51 18.01
C THR A 28 14.15 -30.66 18.88
N GLY A 29 12.95 -30.53 18.29
CA GLY A 29 11.68 -30.46 19.01
C GLY A 29 11.46 -29.15 19.78
N ILE A 30 12.40 -28.21 19.74
CA ILE A 30 12.30 -26.94 20.48
C ILE A 30 11.13 -26.11 19.93
N ASP A 31 10.24 -25.69 20.83
CA ASP A 31 9.20 -24.71 20.57
C ASP A 31 9.73 -23.30 20.84
N VAL A 32 9.80 -22.48 19.81
CA VAL A 32 10.29 -21.09 19.86
C VAL A 32 9.15 -20.08 19.74
N SER A 33 7.89 -20.51 19.91
CA SER A 33 6.71 -19.63 19.82
C SER A 33 6.80 -18.46 20.77
N LYS A 34 7.06 -18.73 22.05
CA LYS A 34 7.14 -17.71 23.10
C LYS A 34 8.23 -16.68 22.79
N SER A 35 9.45 -17.14 22.53
CA SER A 35 10.56 -16.26 22.19
C SER A 35 10.30 -15.44 20.94
N MET A 36 9.64 -16.00 19.91
CA MET A 36 9.26 -15.25 18.72
C MET A 36 8.19 -14.19 19.01
N TYR A 37 7.20 -14.51 19.83
CA TYR A 37 6.17 -13.54 20.24
C TYR A 37 6.75 -12.40 21.08
N GLU A 38 7.60 -12.71 22.06
CA GLU A 38 8.27 -11.72 22.90
C GLU A 38 9.15 -10.80 22.05
N PHE A 39 10.01 -11.37 21.22
CA PHE A 39 10.83 -10.61 20.27
C PHE A 39 9.98 -9.72 19.36
N SER A 40 8.93 -10.28 18.75
CA SER A 40 8.08 -9.52 17.82
C SER A 40 7.43 -8.33 18.52
N ASN A 41 6.89 -8.52 19.73
CA ASN A 41 6.28 -7.45 20.50
C ASN A 41 7.31 -6.38 20.90
N GLU A 42 8.47 -6.78 21.41
CA GLU A 42 9.51 -5.86 21.83
C GLU A 42 10.02 -5.03 20.66
N PHE A 43 10.44 -5.69 19.57
CA PHE A 43 10.93 -5.04 18.36
C PHE A 43 9.89 -4.10 17.76
N LEU A 44 8.63 -4.55 17.60
CA LEU A 44 7.59 -3.71 17.02
C LEU A 44 7.15 -2.58 17.96
N THR A 45 7.45 -2.64 19.27
CA THR A 45 7.23 -1.53 20.23
C THR A 45 8.33 -0.50 20.17
N SER A 46 9.57 -0.90 19.88
CA SER A 46 10.68 0.03 19.80
C SER A 46 10.68 0.88 18.52
N LEU A 47 9.87 0.50 17.52
CA LEU A 47 9.68 1.30 16.30
C LEU A 47 8.81 2.53 16.58
N SER A 48 9.34 3.73 16.28
CA SER A 48 8.61 4.99 16.37
C SER A 48 7.98 5.39 15.03
N ASP A 49 8.81 5.65 14.03
CA ASP A 49 8.43 6.23 12.74
C ASP A 49 8.44 5.16 11.64
N VAL A 50 7.41 4.31 11.62
CA VAL A 50 7.24 3.26 10.61
C VAL A 50 5.96 3.45 9.82
N ASP A 51 6.06 3.39 8.48
CA ASP A 51 4.92 3.53 7.56
C ASP A 51 4.57 2.21 6.84
N GLY A 52 5.43 1.20 6.96
CA GLY A 52 5.23 -0.09 6.33
C GLY A 52 6.33 -1.11 6.58
N PHE A 53 6.08 -2.33 6.14
CA PHE A 53 6.95 -3.49 6.28
C PHE A 53 7.01 -4.28 4.97
N ILE A 54 8.22 -4.63 4.56
CA ILE A 54 8.48 -5.64 3.52
C ILE A 54 8.97 -6.89 4.24
N LEU A 55 8.19 -7.97 4.19
CA LEU A 55 8.47 -9.18 4.96
C LEU A 55 8.76 -10.38 4.06
N LYS A 56 9.60 -11.31 4.54
CA LYS A 56 10.02 -12.48 3.74
C LYS A 56 8.86 -13.45 3.47
N SER A 57 8.55 -13.67 2.19
CA SER A 57 7.48 -14.53 1.69
C SER A 57 7.67 -15.98 2.12
N ARG A 58 6.57 -16.62 2.52
CA ARG A 58 6.48 -18.01 3.02
C ARG A 58 7.35 -18.32 4.24
N SER A 59 7.96 -17.32 4.88
CA SER A 59 8.72 -17.51 6.11
C SER A 59 7.77 -17.87 7.27
N PRO A 60 8.06 -18.92 8.06
CA PRO A 60 7.33 -19.23 9.30
C PRO A 60 7.29 -18.08 10.31
N SER A 61 8.25 -17.16 10.27
CA SER A 61 8.26 -15.95 11.10
C SER A 61 7.61 -14.77 10.38
N CYS A 62 8.05 -14.46 9.17
CA CYS A 62 7.75 -13.17 8.52
C CYS A 62 6.70 -13.25 7.40
N GLY A 63 6.25 -14.43 6.98
CA GLY A 63 5.34 -14.52 5.84
C GLY A 63 3.99 -13.88 6.12
N VAL A 64 3.62 -12.87 5.34
CA VAL A 64 2.34 -12.14 5.47
C VAL A 64 1.13 -13.04 5.19
N LYS A 65 1.33 -14.02 4.30
CA LYS A 65 0.33 -14.98 3.85
C LYS A 65 1.00 -16.24 3.30
N ASP A 66 0.17 -17.24 2.96
CA ASP A 66 0.60 -18.49 2.31
C ASP A 66 1.71 -19.25 3.07
N VAL A 67 1.85 -19.01 4.37
CA VAL A 67 2.80 -19.74 5.24
C VAL A 67 2.23 -21.11 5.54
N LYS A 68 3.03 -22.16 5.33
CA LYS A 68 2.59 -23.53 5.58
C LYS A 68 2.44 -23.79 7.07
N ILE A 69 1.25 -24.26 7.46
CA ILE A 69 0.95 -24.78 8.79
C ILE A 69 0.78 -26.30 8.64
N TYR A 70 1.63 -27.05 9.31
CA TYR A 70 1.62 -28.51 9.26
C TYR A 70 0.72 -29.07 10.38
N PRO A 71 -0.03 -30.15 10.15
CA PRO A 71 -0.94 -30.70 11.17
C PRO A 71 -0.22 -31.40 12.32
N SER A 72 1.03 -31.82 12.11
CA SER A 72 1.90 -32.44 13.12
C SER A 72 3.37 -32.19 12.78
N GLU A 73 4.26 -32.54 13.71
CA GLU A 73 5.72 -32.50 13.50
C GLU A 73 6.20 -33.63 12.57
N GLU A 74 5.41 -34.70 12.47
CA GLU A 74 5.69 -35.87 11.63
C GLU A 74 5.37 -35.62 10.13
N LYS A 75 6.06 -36.37 9.26
CA LYS A 75 5.80 -36.29 7.81
C LYS A 75 4.54 -37.09 7.46
N GLY A 76 3.59 -36.49 6.75
CA GLY A 76 2.48 -37.26 6.16
C GLY A 76 1.14 -36.54 5.98
N GLY A 77 0.95 -35.34 6.52
CA GLY A 77 -0.30 -34.58 6.39
C GLY A 77 -0.24 -33.42 5.39
N GLY A 78 -1.38 -33.12 4.75
CA GLY A 78 -1.55 -31.90 3.97
C GLY A 78 -1.40 -30.65 4.85
N SER A 79 -0.69 -29.62 4.37
CA SER A 79 -0.52 -28.36 5.10
C SER A 79 -1.65 -27.38 4.80
N SER A 80 -2.13 -26.67 5.82
CA SER A 80 -2.97 -25.49 5.63
C SER A 80 -2.10 -24.23 5.45
N LYS A 81 -2.73 -23.08 5.18
CA LYS A 81 -2.07 -21.80 4.94
C LYS A 81 -2.44 -20.80 6.03
N GLY A 82 -1.46 -20.05 6.50
CA GLY A 82 -1.66 -18.95 7.43
C GLY A 82 -0.59 -17.88 7.31
N LYS A 83 -0.27 -17.27 8.44
CA LYS A 83 0.67 -16.15 8.57
C LYS A 83 1.82 -16.55 9.49
N GLY A 84 2.98 -15.94 9.27
CA GLY A 84 4.11 -16.05 10.18
C GLY A 84 3.86 -15.32 11.49
N PHE A 85 4.54 -15.75 12.55
CA PHE A 85 4.34 -15.22 13.90
C PHE A 85 4.63 -13.71 13.99
N PHE A 86 5.78 -13.27 13.46
CA PHE A 86 6.14 -11.84 13.43
C PHE A 86 5.16 -11.04 12.57
N ALA A 87 4.78 -11.56 11.41
CA ALA A 87 3.83 -10.89 10.51
C ALA A 87 2.45 -10.72 11.15
N ALA A 88 2.00 -11.70 11.94
CA ALA A 88 0.74 -11.62 12.67
C ALA A 88 0.77 -10.48 13.71
N VAL A 89 1.83 -10.40 14.52
CA VAL A 89 2.00 -9.31 15.50
C VAL A 89 2.11 -7.95 14.81
N ALA A 90 2.85 -7.85 13.70
CA ALA A 90 2.95 -6.62 12.93
C ALA A 90 1.60 -6.14 12.39
N GLN A 91 0.75 -7.04 11.89
CA GLN A 91 -0.58 -6.70 11.40
C GLN A 91 -1.57 -6.31 12.50
N GLU A 92 -1.46 -6.93 13.68
CA GLU A 92 -2.28 -6.57 14.83
C GLU A 92 -1.92 -5.19 15.37
N LYS A 93 -0.62 -4.91 15.47
CA LYS A 93 -0.13 -3.64 16.01
C LYS A 93 -0.25 -2.48 15.02
N PHE A 94 -0.06 -2.75 13.74
CA PHE A 94 -0.04 -1.76 12.67
C PHE A 94 -1.07 -2.08 11.58
N PRO A 95 -2.38 -2.16 11.92
CA PRO A 95 -3.41 -2.66 11.01
C PRO A 95 -3.61 -1.78 9.76
N TYR A 96 -3.15 -0.52 9.83
CA TYR A 96 -3.34 0.46 8.76
C TYR A 96 -2.07 0.75 7.95
N LEU A 97 -0.90 0.23 8.34
CA LEU A 97 0.34 0.45 7.60
C LEU A 97 0.39 -0.38 6.31
N ALA A 98 1.36 -0.09 5.45
CA ALA A 98 1.62 -0.89 4.26
C ALA A 98 2.41 -2.15 4.64
N ILE A 99 1.77 -3.33 4.65
CA ILE A 99 2.45 -4.60 5.00
C ILE A 99 2.33 -5.55 3.82
N GLU A 100 3.46 -5.87 3.19
CA GLU A 100 3.50 -6.76 2.02
C GLU A 100 4.71 -7.70 2.07
N ASP A 101 4.66 -8.78 1.27
CA ASP A 101 5.80 -9.67 1.08
C ASP A 101 6.51 -9.46 -0.27
N GLU A 102 7.82 -9.70 -0.32
CA GLU A 102 8.65 -9.46 -1.49
C GLU A 102 8.22 -10.30 -2.72
N GLY A 103 7.52 -11.42 -2.49
CA GLY A 103 6.95 -12.21 -3.58
C GLY A 103 5.75 -11.53 -4.23
N ARG A 104 4.89 -10.89 -3.43
CA ARG A 104 3.73 -10.13 -3.91
C ARG A 104 4.10 -8.80 -4.54
N LEU A 105 5.17 -8.16 -4.08
CA LEU A 105 5.65 -6.91 -4.67
C LEU A 105 6.17 -7.06 -6.11
N LYS A 106 6.28 -8.29 -6.63
CA LYS A 106 6.48 -8.55 -8.06
C LYS A 106 5.23 -8.27 -8.91
N ASP A 107 4.05 -8.27 -8.30
CA ASP A 107 2.83 -7.83 -8.97
C ASP A 107 2.81 -6.30 -9.00
N PHE A 108 2.80 -5.75 -10.22
CA PHE A 108 2.85 -4.31 -10.45
C PHE A 108 1.77 -3.55 -9.68
N LYS A 109 0.52 -4.03 -9.65
CA LYS A 109 -0.59 -3.33 -8.98
C LYS A 109 -0.44 -3.34 -7.47
N ILE A 110 0.03 -4.45 -6.91
CA ILE A 110 0.31 -4.56 -5.47
C ILE A 110 1.45 -3.61 -5.08
N ARG A 111 2.53 -3.60 -5.87
CA ARG A 111 3.67 -2.69 -5.63
C ARG A 111 3.28 -1.23 -5.74
N GLU A 112 2.54 -0.84 -6.77
CA GLU A 112 2.05 0.54 -6.92
C GLU A 112 1.24 0.99 -5.71
N HIS A 113 0.33 0.14 -5.24
CA HIS A 113 -0.47 0.42 -4.05
C HIS A 113 0.38 0.53 -2.78
N PHE A 114 1.32 -0.40 -2.59
CA PHE A 114 2.24 -0.41 -1.44
C PHE A 114 3.11 0.85 -1.39
N LEU A 115 3.75 1.20 -2.51
CA LEU A 115 4.58 2.40 -2.61
C LEU A 115 3.76 3.67 -2.38
N THR A 116 2.64 3.81 -3.09
CA THR A 116 1.72 4.95 -2.88
C THR A 116 1.33 5.09 -1.42
N LYS A 117 0.96 3.98 -0.78
CA LYS A 117 0.54 3.99 0.62
C LYS A 117 1.67 4.44 1.55
N ILE A 118 2.90 3.96 1.35
CA ILE A 118 4.06 4.38 2.17
C ILE A 118 4.31 5.88 2.03
N PHE A 119 4.39 6.41 0.82
CA PHE A 119 4.74 7.82 0.63
C PHE A 119 3.66 8.75 1.17
N ILE A 120 2.38 8.40 1.00
CA ILE A 120 1.26 9.15 1.56
C ILE A 120 1.25 9.12 3.09
N LEU A 121 1.48 7.96 3.72
CA LEU A 121 1.54 7.83 5.17
C LEU A 121 2.75 8.58 5.75
N SER A 122 3.91 8.47 5.10
CA SER A 122 5.14 9.14 5.54
C SER A 122 5.00 10.66 5.53
N GLU A 123 4.49 11.21 4.42
CA GLU A 123 4.25 12.65 4.29
C GLU A 123 3.23 13.13 5.34
N PHE A 124 2.12 12.40 5.51
CA PHE A 124 1.12 12.73 6.51
C PHE A 124 1.68 12.69 7.93
N ARG A 125 2.52 11.68 8.28
CA ARG A 125 3.14 11.57 9.60
C ARG A 125 3.97 12.83 9.93
N GLU A 126 4.78 13.31 8.99
CA GLU A 126 5.60 14.51 9.21
C GLU A 126 4.74 15.77 9.40
N ILE A 127 3.67 15.92 8.63
CA ILE A 127 2.69 17.01 8.81
C ILE A 127 1.98 16.89 10.17
N ASN A 128 1.62 15.67 10.56
CA ASN A 128 0.93 15.36 11.82
C ASN A 128 1.81 15.66 13.05
N LYS A 129 3.12 15.42 12.98
CA LYS A 129 4.08 15.82 14.03
C LYS A 129 4.10 17.33 14.26
N ARG A 130 4.05 18.11 13.17
CA ARG A 130 4.06 19.58 13.21
C ARG A 130 2.71 20.20 13.54
N LYS A 131 1.62 19.43 13.40
CA LYS A 131 0.23 19.88 13.58
C LYS A 131 -0.11 21.15 12.77
N SER A 132 0.45 21.27 11.57
CA SER A 132 0.24 22.40 10.67
C SER A 132 -1.02 22.21 9.81
N LEU A 133 -2.10 22.93 10.13
CA LEU A 133 -3.34 22.88 9.34
C LEU A 133 -3.13 23.33 7.89
N LYS A 134 -2.22 24.31 7.67
CA LYS A 134 -1.88 24.77 6.32
C LYS A 134 -1.27 23.64 5.50
N GLU A 135 -0.23 22.98 6.04
CA GLU A 135 0.42 21.85 5.36
C GLU A 135 -0.57 20.70 5.11
N LEU A 136 -1.51 20.46 6.03
CA LEU A 136 -2.54 19.44 5.86
C LEU A 136 -3.52 19.77 4.71
N VAL A 137 -3.91 21.04 4.57
CA VAL A 137 -4.74 21.51 3.45
C VAL A 137 -3.99 21.40 2.12
N ASP A 138 -2.71 21.79 2.09
CA ASP A 138 -1.86 21.70 0.90
C ASP A 138 -1.65 20.23 0.48
N PHE A 139 -1.39 19.35 1.46
CA PHE A 139 -1.32 17.91 1.27
C PHE A 139 -2.61 17.34 0.67
N HIS A 140 -3.77 17.66 1.23
CA HIS A 140 -5.05 17.19 0.69
C HIS A 140 -5.29 17.69 -0.73
N SER A 141 -4.92 18.95 -1.00
CA SER A 141 -5.10 19.58 -2.30
C SER A 141 -4.26 18.91 -3.39
N ARG A 142 -2.98 18.65 -3.11
CA ARG A 142 -2.07 17.90 -4.01
C ARG A 142 -2.47 16.45 -4.21
N ASN A 143 -3.12 15.84 -3.23
CA ASN A 143 -3.55 14.44 -3.28
C ASN A 143 -4.99 14.23 -3.75
N LYS A 144 -5.72 15.30 -4.09
CA LYS A 144 -7.17 15.26 -4.34
C LYS A 144 -7.57 14.26 -5.43
N LEU A 145 -6.88 14.23 -6.58
CA LEU A 145 -7.18 13.28 -7.65
C LEU A 145 -6.81 11.84 -7.26
N LEU A 146 -5.71 11.65 -6.54
CA LEU A 146 -5.29 10.34 -6.04
C LEU A 146 -6.33 9.79 -5.06
N PHE A 147 -6.77 10.61 -4.11
CA PHE A 147 -7.80 10.24 -3.14
C PHE A 147 -9.14 9.96 -3.81
N MET A 148 -9.48 10.70 -4.87
CA MET A 148 -10.65 10.41 -5.69
C MET A 148 -10.57 9.03 -6.37
N ALA A 149 -9.37 8.63 -6.84
CA ALA A 149 -9.12 7.33 -7.44
C ALA A 149 -9.32 6.19 -6.43
N TYR A 150 -8.85 6.37 -5.20
CA TYR A 150 -9.01 5.40 -4.12
C TYR A 150 -10.46 5.31 -3.63
N SER A 151 -11.06 6.43 -3.24
CA SER A 151 -12.46 6.46 -2.80
C SER A 151 -13.04 7.86 -2.75
N GLN A 152 -14.07 8.12 -3.56
CA GLN A 152 -14.85 9.36 -3.48
C GLN A 152 -15.53 9.56 -2.12
N LYS A 153 -15.94 8.47 -1.45
CA LYS A 153 -16.52 8.52 -0.10
C LYS A 153 -15.52 9.12 0.88
N TYR A 154 -14.32 8.57 0.94
CA TYR A 154 -13.30 9.04 1.88
C TYR A 154 -12.73 10.41 1.48
N LEU A 155 -12.62 10.73 0.19
CA LEU A 155 -12.31 12.08 -0.25
C LEU A 155 -13.28 13.12 0.34
N LYS A 156 -14.59 12.83 0.32
CA LYS A 156 -15.61 13.71 0.92
C LYS A 156 -15.47 13.79 2.45
N ILE A 157 -15.24 12.66 3.12
CA ILE A 157 -15.02 12.63 4.57
C ILE A 157 -13.82 13.52 4.95
N LEU A 158 -12.68 13.32 4.29
CA LEU A 158 -11.46 14.10 4.54
C LEU A 158 -11.65 15.59 4.25
N GLY A 159 -12.32 15.94 3.15
CA GLY A 159 -12.65 17.33 2.84
C GLY A 159 -13.54 18.00 3.90
N ASN A 160 -14.51 17.27 4.44
CA ASN A 160 -15.37 17.77 5.52
C ASN A 160 -14.59 17.99 6.82
N VAL A 161 -13.65 17.09 7.15
CA VAL A 161 -12.76 17.23 8.31
C VAL A 161 -11.94 18.53 8.20
N LEU A 162 -11.43 18.85 7.01
CA LEU A 162 -10.68 20.09 6.77
C LEU A 162 -11.55 21.35 6.83
N GLY A 163 -12.81 21.26 6.43
CA GLY A 163 -13.75 22.37 6.56
C GLY A 163 -13.97 22.79 8.02
N ASN A 164 -13.82 21.84 8.96
CA ASN A 164 -13.91 22.06 10.41
C ASN A 164 -15.09 22.94 10.85
N ASN A 165 -16.28 22.73 10.26
CA ASN A 165 -17.47 23.54 10.55
C ASN A 165 -17.89 23.49 12.03
N ASP A 166 -17.57 22.38 12.71
CA ASP A 166 -17.87 22.17 14.13
C ASP A 166 -16.82 22.79 15.08
N LYS A 167 -15.82 23.50 14.55
CA LYS A 167 -14.74 24.16 15.32
C LYS A 167 -13.98 23.21 16.28
N LYS A 168 -13.68 21.99 15.81
CA LYS A 168 -12.87 21.00 16.53
C LYS A 168 -11.45 21.51 16.77
N SER A 169 -10.81 20.99 17.81
CA SER A 169 -9.39 21.29 18.09
C SER A 169 -8.50 20.79 16.96
N LYS A 170 -7.27 21.32 16.88
CA LYS A 170 -6.29 20.86 15.88
C LYS A 170 -6.01 19.38 16.05
N GLU A 171 -5.84 18.93 17.29
CA GLU A 171 -5.56 17.54 17.64
C GLU A 171 -6.67 16.62 17.14
N GLU A 172 -7.92 17.02 17.32
CA GLU A 172 -9.09 16.26 16.86
C GLU A 172 -9.21 16.25 15.34
N VAL A 173 -8.97 17.38 14.67
CA VAL A 173 -8.94 17.44 13.19
C VAL A 173 -7.91 16.46 12.63
N PHE A 174 -6.69 16.46 13.16
CA PHE A 174 -5.63 15.56 12.71
C PHE A 174 -5.97 14.08 12.96
N LYS A 175 -6.54 13.76 14.13
CA LYS A 175 -6.98 12.40 14.45
C LYS A 175 -8.05 11.91 13.48
N LEU A 176 -9.10 12.71 13.26
CA LEU A 176 -10.19 12.35 12.34
C LEU A 176 -9.71 12.25 10.89
N TYR A 177 -8.76 13.10 10.50
CA TYR A 177 -8.15 13.02 9.17
C TYR A 177 -7.34 11.74 9.01
N GLU A 178 -6.54 11.36 10.02
CA GLU A 178 -5.77 10.12 10.04
C GLU A 178 -6.67 8.89 9.89
N GLU A 179 -7.74 8.79 10.69
CA GLU A 179 -8.73 7.71 10.60
C GLU A 179 -9.37 7.63 9.19
N GLY A 180 -9.69 8.78 8.61
CA GLY A 180 -10.19 8.88 7.23
C GLY A 180 -9.16 8.43 6.18
N LEU A 181 -7.89 8.78 6.37
CA LEU A 181 -6.78 8.44 5.47
C LEU A 181 -6.47 6.93 5.52
N GLN A 182 -6.51 6.33 6.71
CA GLN A 182 -6.39 4.89 6.89
C GLN A 182 -7.50 4.14 6.16
N GLY A 183 -8.75 4.60 6.29
CA GLY A 183 -9.89 4.04 5.56
C GLY A 183 -9.79 4.22 4.04
N LEU A 184 -9.25 5.36 3.58
CA LEU A 184 -9.02 5.63 2.17
C LEU A 184 -8.02 4.64 1.55
N LEU A 185 -6.89 4.39 2.23
CA LEU A 185 -5.77 3.58 1.75
C LEU A 185 -5.91 2.09 2.06
N ALA A 186 -7.04 1.66 2.64
CA ALA A 186 -7.28 0.27 3.01
C ALA A 186 -7.36 -0.70 1.81
N ARG A 187 -7.67 -0.20 0.61
CA ARG A 187 -7.78 -1.00 -0.62
C ARG A 187 -7.19 -0.23 -1.81
N SER A 188 -6.63 -0.96 -2.76
CA SER A 188 -6.18 -0.38 -4.04
C SER A 188 -7.34 0.21 -4.84
N PRO A 189 -7.10 1.26 -5.65
CA PRO A 189 -8.12 1.86 -6.49
C PRO A 189 -8.64 0.86 -7.53
N ARG A 190 -9.94 0.96 -7.85
CA ARG A 190 -10.54 0.19 -8.95
C ARG A 190 -10.16 0.81 -10.29
N TYR A 191 -10.03 -0.01 -11.32
CA TYR A 191 -9.73 0.49 -12.68
C TYR A 191 -10.79 1.50 -13.18
N THR A 192 -12.06 1.31 -12.85
CA THR A 192 -13.13 2.26 -13.17
C THR A 192 -12.99 3.59 -12.44
N SER A 193 -12.50 3.58 -11.19
CA SER A 193 -12.20 4.81 -10.46
C SER A 193 -11.05 5.59 -11.12
N ASN A 194 -10.00 4.88 -11.55
CA ASN A 194 -8.89 5.50 -12.30
C ASN A 194 -9.39 6.14 -13.61
N ILE A 195 -10.25 5.45 -14.36
CA ILE A 195 -10.88 6.01 -15.58
C ILE A 195 -11.64 7.30 -15.26
N ASN A 196 -12.45 7.31 -14.19
CA ASN A 196 -13.19 8.51 -13.80
C ASN A 196 -12.25 9.69 -13.49
N VAL A 197 -11.09 9.42 -12.88
CA VAL A 197 -10.09 10.44 -12.58
C VAL A 197 -9.42 10.95 -13.86
N LEU A 198 -9.05 10.06 -14.78
CA LEU A 198 -8.49 10.43 -16.09
C LEU A 198 -9.46 11.29 -16.90
N MET A 199 -10.74 10.92 -16.94
CA MET A 199 -11.80 11.70 -17.59
C MET A 199 -11.97 13.08 -16.94
N LYS A 200 -11.93 13.14 -15.60
CA LYS A 200 -11.98 14.42 -14.87
C LYS A 200 -10.77 15.29 -15.17
N ALA A 201 -9.56 14.73 -15.20
CA ALA A 201 -8.34 15.44 -15.53
C ALA A 201 -8.38 15.95 -16.98
N MET A 202 -8.84 15.14 -17.93
CA MET A 202 -9.04 15.54 -19.33
C MET A 202 -9.96 16.76 -19.44
N GLY A 203 -11.00 16.84 -18.60
CA GLY A 203 -11.94 17.96 -18.60
C GLY A 203 -11.30 19.34 -18.39
N PHE A 204 -10.11 19.43 -17.79
CA PHE A 204 -9.42 20.72 -17.57
C PHE A 204 -8.84 21.32 -18.84
N PHE A 205 -8.55 20.50 -19.85
CA PHE A 205 -7.91 20.94 -21.09
C PHE A 205 -8.65 20.44 -22.35
N SER A 206 -9.85 19.88 -22.19
CA SER A 206 -10.58 19.23 -23.29
C SER A 206 -11.01 20.17 -24.41
N ASP A 207 -11.16 21.47 -24.11
CA ASP A 207 -11.45 22.57 -25.02
C ASP A 207 -10.24 22.97 -25.89
N LYS A 208 -9.03 22.63 -25.45
CA LYS A 208 -7.76 22.87 -26.15
C LYS A 208 -7.35 21.71 -27.07
N LEU A 209 -8.13 20.62 -27.08
CA LEU A 209 -7.86 19.44 -27.90
C LEU A 209 -8.58 19.52 -29.25
N SER A 210 -7.88 19.12 -30.31
CA SER A 210 -8.52 18.81 -31.59
C SER A 210 -9.43 17.59 -31.47
N HIS A 211 -10.33 17.43 -32.44
CA HIS A 211 -11.21 16.25 -32.51
C HIS A 211 -10.42 14.93 -32.51
N ASN A 212 -9.31 14.87 -33.25
CA ASN A 212 -8.48 13.68 -33.37
C ASN A 212 -7.73 13.37 -32.06
N GLU A 213 -7.19 14.39 -31.37
CA GLU A 213 -6.53 14.20 -30.08
C GLU A 213 -7.52 13.69 -29.02
N LYS A 214 -8.71 14.29 -28.97
CA LYS A 214 -9.77 13.84 -28.05
C LYS A 214 -10.19 12.41 -28.34
N GLY A 215 -10.37 12.05 -29.62
CA GLY A 215 -10.66 10.68 -30.05
C GLY A 215 -9.58 9.69 -29.60
N PHE A 216 -8.31 10.03 -29.81
CA PHE A 216 -7.17 9.20 -29.39
C PHE A 216 -7.12 8.96 -27.88
N ILE A 217 -7.36 10.01 -27.06
CA ILE A 217 -7.39 9.88 -25.61
C ILE A 217 -8.52 8.95 -25.16
N LEU A 218 -9.73 9.14 -25.72
CA LEU A 218 -10.90 8.32 -25.38
C LEU A 218 -10.73 6.85 -25.77
N ASP A 219 -10.20 6.59 -26.97
CA ASP A 219 -9.85 5.23 -27.42
C ASP A 219 -8.79 4.58 -26.52
N THR A 220 -7.77 5.35 -26.10
CA THR A 220 -6.76 4.87 -25.16
C THR A 220 -7.37 4.50 -23.81
N ILE A 221 -8.28 5.32 -23.28
CA ILE A 221 -9.01 5.02 -22.04
C ILE A 221 -9.89 3.77 -22.21
N GLU A 222 -10.49 3.57 -23.37
CA GLU A 222 -11.31 2.38 -23.66
C GLU A 222 -10.45 1.11 -23.71
N LYS A 223 -9.29 1.15 -24.37
CA LYS A 223 -8.33 0.03 -24.37
C LYS A 223 -7.88 -0.35 -22.96
N TYR A 224 -7.74 0.63 -22.06
CA TYR A 224 -7.46 0.33 -20.65
C TYR A 224 -8.66 -0.29 -19.95
N ARG A 225 -9.88 0.20 -20.22
CA ARG A 225 -11.13 -0.36 -19.66
C ARG A 225 -11.31 -1.83 -20.03
N THR A 226 -10.99 -2.20 -21.27
CA THR A 226 -11.07 -3.58 -21.78
C THR A 226 -9.85 -4.44 -21.42
N GLY A 227 -8.83 -3.85 -20.77
CA GLY A 227 -7.64 -4.57 -20.30
C GLY A 227 -6.59 -4.86 -21.40
N ASN A 228 -6.69 -4.20 -22.56
CA ASN A 228 -5.74 -4.37 -23.66
C ASN A 228 -4.41 -3.64 -23.44
N ILE A 229 -4.39 -2.60 -22.58
CA ILE A 229 -3.19 -1.83 -22.23
C ILE A 229 -3.10 -1.60 -20.72
N PRO A 230 -1.89 -1.41 -20.16
CA PRO A 230 -1.74 -1.09 -18.75
C PRO A 230 -2.18 0.35 -18.43
N PHE A 231 -2.45 0.64 -17.16
CA PHE A 231 -2.89 1.95 -16.68
C PHE A 231 -1.89 3.08 -16.97
N SER A 232 -0.59 2.77 -17.01
CA SER A 232 0.46 3.75 -17.31
C SER A 232 0.23 4.44 -18.65
N VAL A 233 -0.30 3.75 -19.66
CA VAL A 233 -0.50 4.34 -21.00
C VAL A 233 -1.49 5.51 -20.97
N PRO A 234 -2.77 5.36 -20.55
CA PRO A 234 -3.67 6.50 -20.45
C PRO A 234 -3.22 7.53 -19.41
N LEU A 235 -2.53 7.12 -18.33
CA LEU A 235 -1.97 8.06 -17.35
C LEU A 235 -0.96 9.01 -18.00
N TYR A 236 -0.01 8.50 -18.76
CA TYR A 236 1.01 9.31 -19.43
C TYR A 236 0.45 10.12 -20.60
N VAL A 237 -0.57 9.62 -21.31
CA VAL A 237 -1.29 10.41 -22.32
C VAL A 237 -1.94 11.64 -21.69
N ILE A 238 -2.63 11.49 -20.54
CA ILE A 238 -3.19 12.64 -19.82
C ILE A 238 -2.08 13.54 -19.28
N LYS A 239 -1.05 12.97 -18.63
CA LYS A 239 0.08 13.72 -18.06
C LYS A 239 0.82 14.56 -19.11
N SER A 240 1.02 14.03 -20.31
CA SER A 240 1.64 14.76 -21.41
C SER A 240 0.83 16.00 -21.80
N ASN A 241 -0.50 15.93 -21.78
CA ASN A 241 -1.35 17.07 -22.08
C ASN A 241 -1.37 18.08 -20.93
N VAL A 242 -1.35 17.62 -19.67
CA VAL A 242 -1.19 18.49 -18.49
C VAL A 242 0.08 19.34 -18.61
N VAL A 243 1.20 18.72 -19.00
CA VAL A 243 2.47 19.43 -19.23
C VAL A 243 2.38 20.37 -20.43
N ARG A 244 1.87 19.88 -21.57
CA ARG A 244 1.75 20.67 -22.82
C ARG A 244 0.95 21.96 -22.62
N PHE A 245 -0.16 21.89 -21.90
CA PHE A 245 -1.05 23.03 -21.69
C PHE A 245 -0.75 23.80 -20.40
N ASN A 246 0.31 23.44 -19.67
CA ASN A 246 0.68 24.03 -18.39
C ASN A 246 -0.50 24.13 -17.41
N GLU A 247 -1.24 23.03 -17.23
CA GLU A 247 -2.42 23.02 -16.37
C GLU A 247 -2.04 23.03 -14.89
N GLU A 248 -1.88 24.22 -14.32
CA GLU A 248 -1.43 24.45 -12.93
C GLU A 248 -2.20 23.64 -11.89
N ARG A 249 -3.51 23.46 -12.10
CA ARG A 249 -4.37 22.68 -11.18
C ARG A 249 -4.05 21.17 -11.17
N LEU A 250 -3.30 20.68 -12.16
CA LEU A 250 -2.99 19.28 -12.38
C LEU A 250 -1.50 18.96 -12.25
N LEU A 251 -0.60 19.94 -12.45
CA LEU A 251 0.85 19.74 -12.40
C LEU A 251 1.33 19.14 -11.07
N ASP A 252 0.77 19.63 -9.95
CA ASP A 252 1.15 19.19 -8.60
C ASP A 252 0.31 18.02 -8.07
N GLN A 253 -0.57 17.43 -8.91
CA GLN A 253 -1.40 16.31 -8.47
C GLN A 253 -0.57 15.03 -8.37
N SER A 254 -0.49 14.46 -7.16
CA SER A 254 0.21 13.21 -6.89
C SER A 254 -0.38 12.01 -7.64
N PHE A 255 -1.61 12.12 -8.17
CA PHE A 255 -2.18 11.10 -9.06
C PHE A 255 -1.25 10.75 -10.24
N PHE A 256 -0.48 11.73 -10.74
CA PHE A 256 0.47 11.51 -11.85
C PHE A 256 1.85 11.04 -11.41
N ASN A 257 2.18 11.18 -10.12
CA ASN A 257 3.46 10.79 -9.50
C ASN A 257 3.22 10.51 -8.00
N PRO A 258 2.61 9.36 -7.63
CA PRO A 258 2.23 9.11 -6.23
C PRO A 258 3.41 8.74 -5.34
N TYR A 259 4.55 8.45 -5.94
CA TYR A 259 5.83 8.13 -5.33
C TYR A 259 6.97 8.51 -6.31
N PRO A 260 8.24 8.58 -5.87
CA PRO A 260 9.38 8.93 -6.71
C PRO A 260 9.50 8.06 -7.97
N GLN A 261 9.82 8.66 -9.11
CA GLN A 261 9.85 7.97 -10.41
C GLN A 261 10.94 6.91 -10.50
N GLU A 262 12.00 7.04 -9.70
CA GLU A 262 13.12 6.11 -9.61
C GLU A 262 12.68 4.73 -9.11
N LEU A 263 11.53 4.65 -8.42
CA LEU A 263 10.93 3.40 -7.95
C LEU A 263 9.98 2.77 -8.98
N VAL A 264 9.72 3.43 -10.10
CA VAL A 264 8.92 2.89 -11.20
C VAL A 264 9.78 1.90 -11.98
N GLU A 265 9.78 0.66 -11.53
CA GLU A 265 10.41 -0.43 -12.27
C GLU A 265 9.38 -1.12 -13.16
N MET A 266 9.42 -0.91 -14.49
CA MET A 266 8.57 -1.68 -15.42
C MET A 266 8.99 -3.16 -15.51
N ARG A 267 10.12 -3.52 -14.90
CA ARG A 267 10.64 -4.88 -14.90
C ARG A 267 10.07 -5.61 -13.70
N ASP A 268 9.11 -6.51 -13.93
CA ASP A 268 8.91 -7.61 -13.01
C ASP A 268 8.44 -8.88 -13.73
N SER A 269 9.10 -10.00 -13.42
CA SER A 269 8.85 -11.37 -13.92
C SER A 269 9.06 -11.64 -15.42
N GLY A 270 10.33 -11.74 -15.85
CA GLY A 270 10.72 -12.72 -16.87
C GLY A 270 10.49 -12.39 -18.35
N LYS A 271 10.08 -11.18 -18.72
CA LYS A 271 10.11 -10.75 -20.13
C LYS A 271 10.88 -9.45 -20.28
N LEU A 272 12.06 -9.57 -20.89
CA LEU A 272 12.74 -8.46 -21.55
C LEU A 272 11.76 -7.90 -22.59
N VAL A 273 11.43 -6.62 -22.45
CA VAL A 273 11.02 -5.84 -23.62
C VAL A 273 12.33 -5.42 -24.25
N HIS A 274 12.56 -5.89 -25.48
CA HIS A 274 13.69 -5.53 -26.33
C HIS A 274 13.81 -4.02 -26.49
#